data_AF-A0AA39XVK0-F1
#
_entry.id   AF-A0AA39XVK0-F1
#
_cell.length_a   1.000
_cell.length_b   1.000
_cell.length_c   1.000
_cell.angle_alpha   90.00
_cell.angle_beta   90.00
_cell.angle_gamma   90.00
#
_symmetry.space_group_name_H-M   'P 1'
#
loop_
_entity.id
_entity.type
_entity.pdbx_description
1 polymer ?
#
loop_
_entity_poly.entity_id
_entity_poly.type
_entity_poly.pdbx_seq_one_letter_code
_entity_poly.pdbx_strand_id
1 'polypeptide(L)'
;MATEAENVPAVDETPISPVRGNERRNSLEKHLQHRPDPQDLKNRHILLDTTAAPALQQKQLELERQKVSDNLKKGLAHRPDREELVERHILPDSNAAPALQAHQVELERSMKADSLESALKSRPAPDELVNKGILSENPTA
;
A
#
# COMPACT_ATOMS: atom_id res chain seq x y z
N MET A 1 40.92 -3.42 -14.81
CA MET A 1 40.56 -2.36 -13.84
C MET A 1 40.55 -1.05 -14.61
N ALA A 2 39.44 -0.74 -15.28
CA ALA A 2 39.30 0.47 -16.09
C ALA A 2 38.63 1.52 -15.20
N THR A 3 39.35 2.61 -14.96
CA THR A 3 38.86 3.76 -14.20
C THR A 3 37.87 4.52 -15.06
N GLU A 4 36.57 4.40 -14.75
CA GLU A 4 35.54 5.30 -15.27
C GLU A 4 35.85 6.71 -14.75
N ALA A 5 36.40 7.54 -15.64
CA ALA A 5 36.56 8.95 -15.36
C ALA A 5 35.15 9.57 -15.25
N GLU A 6 34.76 9.96 -14.05
CA GLU A 6 33.56 10.76 -13.82
C GLU A 6 33.65 12.01 -14.69
N ASN A 7 32.82 12.06 -15.73
CA ASN A 7 32.62 13.25 -16.56
C ASN A 7 31.79 14.24 -15.73
N VAL A 8 32.44 14.91 -14.79
CA VAL A 8 31.86 16.03 -14.05
C VAL A 8 31.63 17.15 -15.07
N PRO A 9 30.38 17.60 -15.31
CA PRO A 9 30.14 18.65 -16.28
C PRO A 9 30.88 19.91 -15.81
N ALA A 10 31.86 20.36 -16.60
CA ALA A 10 32.63 21.57 -16.33
C ALA A 10 31.65 22.74 -16.10
N VAL A 11 31.63 23.26 -14.88
CA VAL A 11 30.80 24.40 -14.50
C VAL A 11 31.29 25.61 -15.31
N ASP A 12 30.37 26.28 -16.02
CA ASP A 12 30.68 27.48 -16.81
C ASP A 12 30.97 28.67 -15.87
N GLU A 13 32.26 28.95 -15.65
CA GLU A 13 32.74 30.07 -14.82
C GLU A 13 32.80 31.41 -15.60
N THR A 14 32.28 31.49 -16.82
CA THR A 14 32.32 32.74 -17.59
C THR A 14 31.54 33.86 -16.87
N PRO A 15 32.08 35.09 -16.82
CA PRO A 15 31.44 36.19 -16.11
C PRO A 15 30.07 36.52 -16.72
N ILE A 16 29.08 36.74 -15.85
CA ILE A 16 27.67 37.01 -16.23
C ILE A 16 27.54 38.26 -17.11
N SER A 17 28.48 39.19 -17.02
CA SER A 17 28.50 40.42 -17.82
C SER A 17 29.94 40.89 -18.08
N PRO A 18 30.25 41.44 -19.26
CA PRO A 18 29.38 41.59 -20.44
C PRO A 18 29.31 40.29 -21.27
N VAL A 19 28.12 39.92 -21.73
CA VAL A 19 27.85 38.72 -22.56
C VAL A 19 28.38 38.92 -23.98
N ARG A 20 29.71 38.93 -24.15
CA ARG A 20 30.36 39.12 -25.45
C ARG A 20 30.79 37.80 -26.12
N GLY A 21 30.71 36.66 -25.43
CA GLY A 21 31.19 35.36 -25.92
C GLY A 21 30.07 34.43 -26.42
N ASN A 22 30.38 33.65 -27.46
CA ASN A 22 29.50 32.58 -27.97
C ASN A 22 29.56 31.30 -27.11
N GLU A 23 30.58 31.14 -26.28
CA GLU A 23 30.81 29.95 -25.43
C GLU A 23 29.67 29.72 -24.44
N ARG A 24 29.24 30.78 -23.73
CA ARG A 24 28.09 30.73 -22.81
C ARG A 24 26.78 30.39 -23.53
N ARG A 25 26.60 30.89 -24.77
CA ARG A 25 25.42 30.56 -25.59
C ARG A 25 25.40 29.08 -25.96
N ASN A 26 26.54 28.56 -26.41
CA ASN A 26 26.69 27.15 -26.79
C ASN A 26 26.49 26.21 -25.59
N SER A 27 27.01 26.59 -24.40
CA SER A 27 26.81 25.85 -23.16
C SER A 27 25.33 25.82 -22.76
N LEU A 28 24.65 26.99 -22.78
CA LEU A 28 23.23 27.07 -22.43
C LEU A 28 22.36 26.24 -23.41
N GLU A 29 22.64 26.32 -24.71
CA GLU A 29 21.94 25.53 -25.72
C GLU A 29 22.04 24.02 -25.44
N LYS A 30 23.25 23.52 -25.12
CA LYS A 30 23.47 22.12 -24.73
C LYS A 30 22.63 21.73 -23.50
N HIS A 31 22.55 22.58 -22.48
CA HIS A 31 21.75 22.30 -21.28
C HIS A 31 20.24 22.34 -21.55
N LEU A 32 19.78 23.21 -22.44
CA LEU A 32 18.36 23.27 -22.84
C LEU A 32 17.93 22.04 -23.65
N GLN A 33 18.82 21.46 -24.46
CA GLN A 33 18.54 20.21 -25.20
C GLN A 33 18.35 19.01 -24.26
N HIS A 34 19.04 18.99 -23.12
CA HIS A 34 18.94 17.92 -22.11
C HIS A 34 17.97 18.28 -20.98
N ARG A 35 17.16 19.32 -21.14
CA ARG A 35 16.21 19.75 -20.12
C ARG A 35 15.10 18.70 -19.95
N PRO A 36 14.85 18.20 -18.73
CA PRO A 36 13.75 17.27 -18.48
C PRO A 36 12.39 17.93 -18.71
N ASP A 37 11.41 17.12 -19.10
CA ASP A 37 10.01 17.56 -19.26
C ASP A 37 9.43 18.04 -17.92
N PRO A 38 8.59 19.09 -17.89
CA PRO A 38 7.93 19.53 -16.67
C PRO A 38 7.16 18.43 -15.93
N GLN A 39 6.59 17.44 -16.64
CA GLN A 39 5.92 16.30 -16.01
C GLN A 39 6.91 15.38 -15.28
N ASP A 40 8.10 15.14 -15.84
CA ASP A 40 9.14 14.36 -15.16
C ASP A 40 9.58 15.04 -13.85
N LEU A 41 9.72 16.37 -13.87
CA LEU A 41 10.04 17.14 -12.67
C LEU A 41 8.94 17.05 -11.59
N LYS A 42 7.66 16.96 -11.99
CA LYS A 42 6.54 16.74 -11.06
C LYS A 42 6.54 15.34 -10.47
N ASN A 43 6.74 14.33 -11.31
CA ASN A 43 6.82 12.92 -10.89
C ASN A 43 7.98 12.69 -9.91
N ARG A 44 9.08 13.40 -10.11
CA ARG A 44 10.24 13.39 -9.21
C ARG A 44 10.08 14.29 -7.98
N HIS A 45 8.91 14.91 -7.80
CA HIS A 45 8.59 15.84 -6.72
C HIS A 45 9.53 17.06 -6.62
N ILE A 46 10.13 17.48 -7.73
CA ILE A 46 10.95 18.70 -7.81
C ILE A 46 10.04 19.91 -8.06
N LEU A 47 9.12 19.78 -9.02
CA LEU A 47 8.08 20.77 -9.27
C LEU A 47 6.79 20.33 -8.58
N LEU A 48 6.09 21.25 -7.91
CA LEU A 48 4.81 20.95 -7.31
C LEU A 48 3.75 20.76 -8.40
N ASP A 49 2.98 19.68 -8.32
CA ASP A 49 1.82 19.47 -9.19
C ASP A 49 0.58 20.15 -8.62
N THR A 50 0.57 21.49 -8.68
CA THR A 50 -0.57 22.30 -8.27
C THR A 50 -0.93 23.32 -9.33
N THR A 51 -2.22 23.62 -9.43
CA THR A 51 -2.77 24.70 -10.25
C THR A 51 -2.73 26.05 -9.54
N ALA A 52 -2.34 26.08 -8.26
CA ALA A 52 -2.22 27.31 -7.49
C ALA A 52 -1.07 28.19 -7.98
N ALA A 53 -1.31 29.50 -7.94
CA ALA A 53 -0.28 30.50 -8.24
C ALA A 53 0.96 30.30 -7.36
N PRO A 54 2.19 30.55 -7.87
CA PRO A 54 3.44 30.30 -7.13
C PRO A 54 3.48 30.88 -5.72
N ALA A 55 2.90 32.06 -5.50
CA ALA A 55 2.86 32.72 -4.19
C ALA A 55 2.00 31.99 -3.14
N LEU A 56 1.04 31.16 -3.57
CA LEU A 56 0.09 30.46 -2.68
C LEU A 56 0.45 28.99 -2.44
N GLN A 57 1.40 28.43 -3.20
CA GLN A 57 1.73 27.00 -3.15
C GLN A 57 2.14 26.55 -1.74
N GLN A 58 2.92 27.37 -1.03
CA GLN A 58 3.33 27.08 0.35
C GLN A 58 2.13 27.02 1.31
N LYS A 59 1.16 27.93 1.14
CA LYS A 59 -0.04 27.97 1.99
C LYS A 59 -0.98 26.81 1.69
N GLN A 60 -1.10 26.42 0.42
CA GLN A 60 -1.83 25.21 0.04
C GLN A 60 -1.23 23.96 0.71
N LEU A 61 0.10 23.79 0.63
CA LEU A 61 0.79 22.64 1.23
C LEU A 61 0.60 22.60 2.76
N GLU A 62 0.69 23.75 3.42
CA GLU A 62 0.44 23.88 4.86
C GLU A 62 -0.98 23.42 5.22
N LEU A 63 -1.98 23.87 4.45
CA LEU A 63 -3.37 23.49 4.64
C LEU A 63 -3.59 22.00 4.37
N GLU A 64 -2.98 21.43 3.32
CA GLU A 64 -3.05 19.99 3.04
C GLU A 64 -2.46 19.16 4.18
N ARG A 65 -1.30 19.57 4.70
CA ARG A 65 -0.68 18.94 5.87
C ARG A 65 -1.59 19.01 7.09
N GLN A 66 -2.22 20.16 7.36
CA GLN A 66 -3.16 20.31 8.47
C GLN A 66 -4.36 19.37 8.30
N LYS A 67 -4.97 19.34 7.10
CA LYS A 67 -6.08 18.42 6.79
C LYS A 67 -5.70 16.95 6.99
N VAL A 68 -4.51 16.54 6.56
CA VAL A 68 -4.02 15.16 6.77
C VAL A 68 -3.83 14.89 8.26
N SER A 69 -3.26 15.84 9.01
CA SER A 69 -3.05 15.68 10.45
C SER A 69 -4.36 15.60 11.24
N ASP A 70 -5.36 16.40 10.87
CA ASP A 70 -6.68 16.39 11.51
C ASP A 70 -7.45 15.09 11.20
N ASN A 71 -7.38 14.62 9.95
CA ASN A 71 -7.96 13.34 9.57
C ASN A 71 -7.29 12.17 10.32
N LEU A 72 -5.96 12.18 10.41
CA LEU A 72 -5.23 11.18 11.18
C LEU A 72 -5.64 11.22 12.65
N LYS A 73 -5.71 12.40 13.26
CA LYS A 73 -6.14 12.58 14.65
C LYS A 73 -7.54 12.04 14.88
N LYS A 74 -8.48 12.32 13.96
CA LYS A 74 -9.84 11.77 14.01
C LYS A 74 -9.86 10.25 13.91
N GLY A 75 -9.05 9.66 13.01
CA GLY A 75 -8.93 8.21 12.84
C GLY A 75 -8.33 7.52 14.07
N LEU A 76 -7.32 8.13 14.68
CA LEU A 76 -6.71 7.62 15.92
C LEU A 76 -7.66 7.70 17.11
N ALA A 77 -8.51 8.73 17.20
CA ALA A 77 -9.49 8.86 18.27
C ALA A 77 -10.62 7.79 18.20
N HIS A 78 -10.92 7.28 17.00
CA HIS A 78 -11.92 6.23 16.78
C HIS A 78 -11.26 4.91 16.35
N ARG A 79 -10.02 4.67 16.78
CA ARG A 79 -9.30 3.45 16.44
C ARG A 79 -9.97 2.27 17.16
N PRO A 80 -10.48 1.25 16.44
CA PRO A 80 -11.07 0.07 17.07
C PRO A 80 -10.00 -0.76 17.77
N ASP A 81 -10.41 -1.45 18.84
CA ASP A 81 -9.56 -2.37 19.57
C ASP A 81 -9.32 -3.68 18.79
N ARG A 82 -8.31 -4.45 19.19
CA ARG A 82 -7.97 -5.71 18.51
C ARG A 82 -9.14 -6.69 18.60
N GLU A 83 -9.77 -6.76 19.77
CA GLU A 83 -10.88 -7.67 20.06
C GLU A 83 -12.07 -7.41 19.11
N GLU A 84 -12.43 -6.15 18.90
CA GLU A 84 -13.49 -5.76 17.96
C GLU A 84 -13.16 -6.18 16.51
N LEU A 85 -11.90 -6.07 16.10
CA LEU A 85 -11.46 -6.50 14.77
C LEU A 85 -11.49 -8.03 14.61
N VAL A 86 -11.23 -8.78 15.69
CA VAL A 86 -11.34 -10.24 15.71
C VAL A 86 -12.81 -10.68 15.64
N GLU A 87 -13.69 -10.04 16.42
CA GLU A 87 -15.14 -10.31 16.38
C GLU A 87 -15.73 -10.05 14.99
N ARG A 88 -15.28 -8.99 14.32
CA ARG A 88 -15.66 -8.66 12.94
C ARG A 88 -14.96 -9.53 11.88
N HIS A 89 -14.18 -10.53 12.28
CA HIS A 89 -13.42 -11.44 11.41
C HIS A 89 -12.46 -10.72 10.44
N ILE A 90 -11.97 -9.54 10.83
CA ILE A 90 -10.95 -8.79 10.08
C ILE A 90 -9.55 -9.29 10.44
N LEU A 91 -9.31 -9.55 11.74
CA LEU A 91 -8.08 -10.16 12.25
C LEU A 91 -8.36 -11.62 12.68
N PRO A 92 -7.39 -12.53 12.50
CA PRO A 92 -7.49 -13.87 13.04
C PRO A 92 -7.34 -13.85 14.57
N ASP A 93 -8.10 -14.70 15.28
CA ASP A 93 -7.94 -14.89 16.72
C ASP A 93 -6.73 -15.78 17.04
N SER A 94 -5.53 -15.24 16.79
CA SER A 94 -4.28 -15.94 17.09
C SER A 94 -3.28 -15.01 17.75
N ASN A 95 -2.45 -15.61 18.61
CA ASN A 95 -1.28 -15.00 19.22
C ASN A 95 0.03 -15.33 18.44
N ALA A 96 -0.08 -15.99 17.28
CA ALA A 96 1.07 -16.25 16.43
C ALA A 96 1.61 -14.96 15.80
N ALA A 97 2.91 -14.95 15.51
CA ALA A 97 3.56 -13.84 14.83
C ALA A 97 2.90 -13.54 13.46
N PRO A 98 2.83 -12.28 13.01
CA PRO A 98 2.13 -11.89 11.78
C PRO A 98 2.52 -12.70 10.54
N ALA A 99 3.79 -13.08 10.42
CA ALA A 99 4.30 -13.87 9.31
C ALA A 99 3.76 -15.32 9.26
N LEU A 100 3.32 -15.88 10.40
CA LEU A 100 2.85 -17.26 10.52
C LEU A 100 1.32 -17.38 10.50
N GLN A 101 0.60 -16.28 10.71
CA GLN A 101 -0.86 -16.29 10.82
C GLN A 101 -1.53 -16.89 9.58
N ALA A 102 -1.02 -16.57 8.38
CA ALA A 102 -1.54 -17.10 7.13
C ALA A 102 -1.44 -18.65 7.07
N HIS A 103 -0.27 -19.20 7.38
CA HIS A 103 -0.05 -20.66 7.39
C HIS A 103 -0.85 -21.35 8.49
N GLN A 104 -1.01 -20.71 9.65
CA GLN A 104 -1.83 -21.26 10.73
C GLN A 104 -3.30 -21.38 10.30
N VAL A 105 -3.87 -20.33 9.69
CA VAL A 105 -5.26 -20.35 9.22
C VAL A 105 -5.46 -21.40 8.13
N GLU A 106 -4.49 -21.53 7.21
CA GLU A 106 -4.50 -22.56 6.18
C GLU A 106 -4.50 -23.98 6.78
N LEU A 107 -3.62 -24.23 7.75
CA LEU A 107 -3.54 -25.51 8.45
C LEU A 107 -4.80 -25.80 9.27
N GLU A 108 -5.34 -24.81 9.97
CA GLU A 108 -6.58 -24.98 10.73
C GLU A 108 -7.74 -25.33 9.81
N ARG A 109 -7.81 -24.70 8.63
CA ARG A 109 -8.82 -25.01 7.62
C ARG A 109 -8.68 -26.43 7.08
N SER A 110 -7.47 -26.90 6.77
CA SER A 110 -7.27 -28.28 6.29
C SER A 110 -7.61 -29.30 7.37
N MET A 111 -7.15 -29.10 8.62
CA MET A 111 -7.49 -29.98 9.74
C MET A 111 -9.01 -30.07 9.97
N LYS A 112 -9.72 -28.94 9.88
CA LYS A 112 -11.19 -28.91 10.00
C LYS A 112 -11.86 -29.66 8.85
N ALA A 113 -11.35 -29.52 7.62
CA ALA A 113 -11.88 -30.23 6.46
C ALA A 113 -11.72 -31.75 6.61
N ASP A 114 -10.53 -32.22 7.01
CA ASP A 114 -10.23 -33.64 7.20
C ASP A 114 -11.09 -34.24 8.33
N SER A 115 -11.24 -33.50 9.44
CA SER A 115 -12.10 -33.91 10.57
C SER A 115 -13.57 -34.02 10.15
N LEU A 116 -14.07 -33.05 9.39
CA LEU A 116 -15.43 -33.06 8.87
C LEU A 116 -15.65 -34.21 7.88
N GLU A 117 -14.68 -34.49 7.02
CA GLU A 117 -14.73 -35.62 6.10
C GLU A 117 -14.83 -36.95 6.84
N SER A 118 -14.02 -37.14 7.90
CA SER A 118 -14.09 -38.35 8.73
C SER A 118 -15.45 -38.51 9.40
N ALA A 119 -16.01 -37.44 9.98
CA ALA A 119 -17.32 -37.47 10.62
C ALA A 119 -18.47 -37.77 9.65
N LEU A 120 -18.36 -37.26 8.41
CA LEU A 120 -19.33 -37.53 7.35
C LEU A 120 -19.26 -38.97 6.83
N LYS A 121 -18.07 -39.60 6.82
CA LYS A 121 -17.93 -41.02 6.46
C LYS A 121 -18.66 -41.94 7.43
N SER A 122 -18.66 -41.61 8.73
CA SER A 122 -19.39 -42.35 9.77
C SER A 122 -20.84 -41.85 9.96
N ARG A 123 -21.43 -41.20 8.96
CA ARG A 123 -22.79 -40.65 9.08
C ARG A 123 -23.81 -41.79 9.18
N PRO A 124 -24.60 -41.86 10.26
CA PRO A 124 -25.62 -42.91 10.42
C PRO A 124 -26.72 -42.78 9.38
N ALA A 125 -27.23 -43.93 8.93
CA ALA A 125 -28.37 -44.00 8.02
C ALA A 125 -29.66 -43.49 8.70
N PRO A 126 -30.64 -42.99 7.93
CA PRO A 126 -31.90 -42.50 8.49
C PRO A 126 -32.63 -43.56 9.33
N ASP A 127 -32.60 -44.83 8.94
CA ASP A 127 -33.22 -45.92 9.69
C ASP A 127 -32.62 -46.10 11.09
N GLU A 128 -31.30 -45.89 11.23
CA GLU A 128 -30.64 -45.92 12.54
C GLU A 128 -31.08 -44.77 13.44
N LEU A 129 -31.41 -43.62 12.86
CA LEU A 129 -31.93 -42.47 13.59
C LEU A 129 -33.38 -42.68 14.04
N VAL A 130 -34.18 -43.39 13.24
CA VAL A 130 -35.53 -43.83 13.60
C VAL A 130 -35.49 -44.80 14.78
N ASN A 131 -34.63 -45.82 14.71
CA ASN A 131 -34.45 -46.79 15.79
C ASN A 131 -33.98 -46.14 17.10
N LYS A 132 -33.22 -45.05 17.02
CA LYS A 132 -32.78 -44.25 18.17
C LYS A 132 -33.85 -43.26 18.67
N GLY A 133 -35.02 -43.21 18.05
CA GLY A 133 -36.12 -42.32 18.41
C GLY A 133 -35.88 -40.84 18.07
N ILE A 134 -34.91 -40.54 17.21
CA ILE A 134 -34.53 -39.17 16.82
C ILE A 134 -35.34 -38.71 15.61
N LEU A 135 -35.63 -39.63 14.67
CA LEU A 135 -36.40 -39.38 13.46
C LEU A 135 -37.72 -40.16 13.49
N SER A 136 -38.82 -39.56 13.03
CA SER A 136 -40.09 -40.27 12.85
C SER A 136 -40.09 -41.10 11.55
N GLU A 137 -40.72 -42.28 11.58
CA GLU A 137 -40.81 -43.21 10.43
C GLU A 137 -41.44 -42.59 9.18
N ASN A 138 -42.26 -41.55 9.35
CA ASN A 138 -42.90 -40.82 8.27
C ASN A 138 -42.50 -39.34 8.33
N PRO A 139 -41.58 -38.88 7.46
CA PRO A 139 -41.20 -37.46 7.39
C PRO A 139 -42.19 -36.59 6.58
N THR A 140 -43.27 -37.17 6.02
CA THR A 140 -44.24 -36.50 5.13
C THR A 140 -45.70 -36.63 5.60
N ALA A 141 -45.97 -36.47 6.90
CA ALA A 141 -47.32 -36.29 7.44
C ALA A 141 -47.49 -34.87 7.99
#